data_AF-A0AAP2RHQ4-F1
#
_entry.id   AF-A0AAP2RHQ4-F1
#
_cell.length_a   1.000
_cell.length_b   1.000
_cell.length_c   1.000
_cell.angle_alpha   90.00
_cell.angle_beta   90.00
_cell.angle_gamma   90.00
#
_symmetry.space_group_name_H-M   'P 1'
#
loop_
_entity.id
_entity.type
_entity.pdbx_description
1 polymer ?
#
loop_
_entity_poly.entity_id
_entity_poly.type
_entity_poly.pdbx_seq_one_letter_code
_entity_poly.pdbx_strand_id
1 'polypeptide(L)'
;MGEKHPTDYYVQFENVDYYLDLGNHISYYRKKAKLTQEQLAKMVGISRSYLSHIEAPNAFQKCSLDTVFKICHALKIEPVQLFLPLP
;
A
#
# COMPACT_ATOMS: atom_id res chain seq x y z
N MET A 1 25.66 21.54 15.54
CA MET A 1 26.00 20.20 15.05
C MET A 1 25.44 19.22 16.08
N GLY A 2 24.17 18.83 15.95
CA GLY A 2 23.54 17.94 16.95
C GLY A 2 24.08 16.53 16.80
N GLU A 3 24.45 15.90 17.91
CA GLU A 3 24.91 14.52 17.94
C GLU A 3 23.80 13.61 17.41
N LYS A 4 24.12 12.78 16.41
CA LYS A 4 23.22 11.72 15.95
C LYS A 4 23.06 10.71 17.07
N HIS A 5 21.84 10.41 17.47
CA HIS A 5 21.59 9.39 18.49
C HIS A 5 21.85 8.00 17.88
N PRO A 6 22.43 7.04 18.63
CA PRO A 6 22.79 5.71 18.12
C PRO A 6 21.63 4.92 17.49
N THR A 7 20.39 5.29 17.80
CA THR A 7 19.17 4.69 17.28
C THR A 7 18.82 5.10 15.86
N ASP A 8 19.44 6.14 15.30
CA ASP A 8 19.18 6.63 13.94
C ASP A 8 19.63 5.65 12.84
N TYR A 9 20.35 4.58 13.20
CA TYR A 9 20.88 3.55 12.28
C TYR A 9 20.03 2.28 12.20
N TYR A 10 19.07 2.07 13.09
CA TYR A 10 18.12 0.97 12.96
C TYR A 10 16.93 1.45 12.13
N VAL A 11 16.82 0.93 10.90
CA VAL A 11 15.59 1.07 10.10
C VAL A 11 14.45 0.60 10.99
N GLN A 12 13.50 1.49 11.33
CA GLN A 12 12.37 1.15 12.19
C GLN A 12 11.48 0.12 11.48
N PHE A 13 11.68 -1.17 11.80
CA PHE A 13 10.98 -2.31 11.21
C PHE A 13 9.55 -2.50 11.75
N GLU A 14 9.10 -1.70 12.71
CA GLU A 14 7.89 -1.99 13.52
C GLU A 14 6.59 -2.14 12.72
N ASN A 15 6.49 -1.60 11.50
CA ASN A 15 5.27 -1.63 10.70
C ASN A 15 5.45 -2.22 9.29
N VAL A 16 6.62 -2.76 8.96
CA VAL A 16 6.93 -3.23 7.60
C VAL A 16 5.94 -4.29 7.15
N ASP A 17 5.65 -5.27 8.01
CA ASP A 17 4.73 -6.36 7.72
C ASP A 17 3.32 -5.84 7.41
N TYR A 18 2.83 -4.83 8.15
CA TYR A 18 1.53 -4.21 7.87
C TYR A 18 1.47 -3.54 6.50
N TYR A 19 2.56 -2.91 6.04
CA TYR A 19 2.58 -2.30 4.70
C TYR A 19 2.70 -3.36 3.58
N LEU A 20 3.44 -4.45 3.82
CA LEU A 20 3.50 -5.59 2.89
C LEU A 20 2.12 -6.24 2.77
N ASP A 21 1.44 -6.49 3.89
CA ASP A 21 0.08 -7.01 3.91
C ASP A 21 -0.88 -6.06 3.20
N LEU A 22 -0.83 -4.76 3.50
CA LEU A 22 -1.66 -3.77 2.82
C LEU A 22 -1.47 -3.81 1.29
N GLY A 23 -0.22 -3.86 0.83
CA GLY A 23 0.12 -4.01 -0.58
C GLY A 23 -0.45 -5.29 -1.22
N ASN A 24 -0.34 -6.41 -0.50
CA ASN A 24 -0.89 -7.70 -0.90
C ASN A 24 -2.42 -7.66 -1.01
N HIS A 25 -3.12 -7.09 -0.04
CA HIS A 25 -4.58 -6.94 -0.05
C HIS A 25 -5.04 -6.03 -1.21
N ILE A 26 -4.37 -4.89 -1.42
CA ILE A 26 -4.68 -3.99 -2.55
C ILE A 26 -4.51 -4.74 -3.89
N SER A 27 -3.40 -5.47 -4.07
CA SER A 27 -3.14 -6.28 -5.26
C SER A 27 -4.21 -7.35 -5.47
N TYR A 28 -4.64 -8.03 -4.40
CA TYR A 28 -5.71 -9.01 -4.43
C TYR A 28 -7.03 -8.40 -4.91
N TYR A 29 -7.50 -7.33 -4.27
CA TYR A 29 -8.79 -6.72 -4.63
C TYR A 29 -8.76 -6.07 -6.02
N ARG A 30 -7.62 -5.48 -6.43
CA ARG A 30 -7.43 -5.00 -7.80
C ARG A 30 -7.60 -6.12 -8.83
N LYS A 31 -6.95 -7.27 -8.61
CA LYS A 31 -7.06 -8.45 -9.49
C LYS A 31 -8.48 -9.00 -9.49
N LYS A 32 -9.15 -9.04 -8.33
CA LYS A 32 -10.57 -9.45 -8.21
C LYS A 32 -11.50 -8.52 -9.01
N ALA A 33 -11.21 -7.23 -9.04
CA ALA A 33 -11.90 -6.24 -9.87
C ALA A 33 -11.49 -6.27 -11.36
N LYS A 34 -10.58 -7.17 -11.76
CA LYS A 34 -10.06 -7.32 -13.13
C LYS A 34 -9.39 -6.05 -13.68
N LEU A 35 -8.76 -5.26 -12.80
CA LEU A 35 -8.07 -4.03 -13.18
C LEU A 35 -6.56 -4.25 -13.33
N THR A 36 -5.95 -3.62 -14.32
CA THR A 36 -4.50 -3.45 -14.38
C THR A 36 -4.03 -2.39 -13.37
N GLN A 37 -2.73 -2.38 -13.05
CA GLN A 37 -2.16 -1.30 -12.22
C GLN A 37 -2.36 0.07 -12.86
N GLU A 38 -2.23 0.17 -14.19
CA GLU A 38 -2.45 1.41 -14.92
C GLU A 38 -3.89 1.91 -14.75
N GLN A 39 -4.87 1.01 -14.86
CA GLN A 39 -6.29 1.34 -14.70
C GLN A 39 -6.60 1.82 -13.27
N LEU A 40 -6.16 1.08 -12.25
CA LEU A 40 -6.41 1.49 -10.87
C LEU A 40 -5.69 2.80 -10.53
N ALA A 41 -4.43 2.95 -10.93
CA ALA A 41 -3.66 4.17 -10.68
C ALA A 41 -4.35 5.40 -11.30
N LYS A 42 -4.86 5.27 -12.53
CA LYS A 42 -5.66 6.31 -13.19
C LYS A 42 -6.94 6.65 -12.42
N MET A 43 -7.67 5.64 -11.91
CA MET A 43 -8.90 5.86 -11.13
C MET A 43 -8.63 6.57 -9.80
N VAL A 44 -7.51 6.29 -9.16
CA VAL A 44 -7.10 6.84 -7.86
C VAL A 44 -6.45 8.23 -8.00
N GLY A 45 -5.90 8.54 -9.18
CA GLY A 45 -5.16 9.79 -9.43
C GLY A 45 -3.71 9.74 -8.96
N ILE A 46 -3.07 8.56 -9.05
CA ILE A 46 -1.66 8.36 -8.70
C ILE A 46 -0.87 7.80 -9.89
N SER A 47 0.46 7.82 -9.83
CA SER A 47 1.27 7.20 -10.88
C SER A 47 1.21 5.67 -10.79
N ARG A 48 1.25 5.01 -11.96
CA ARG A 48 1.30 3.54 -12.02
C ARG A 48 2.55 2.96 -11.33
N SER A 49 3.69 3.67 -11.40
CA SER A 49 4.92 3.26 -10.69
C SER A 49 4.73 3.31 -9.17
N TYR A 50 4.05 4.34 -8.65
CA TYR A 50 3.76 4.43 -7.22
C TYR A 50 2.86 3.28 -6.76
N LEU A 51 1.79 2.98 -7.49
CA LEU A 51 0.96 1.81 -7.21
C LEU A 51 1.76 0.49 -7.30
N SER A 52 2.69 0.39 -8.26
CA SER A 52 3.55 -0.79 -8.38
C SER A 52 4.47 -0.98 -7.18
N HIS A 53 4.94 0.09 -6.55
CA HIS A 53 5.73 0.00 -5.31
C HIS A 53 4.85 -0.35 -4.10
N ILE A 54 3.60 0.14 -4.06
CA ILE A 54 2.62 -0.24 -3.02
C ILE A 54 2.33 -1.74 -3.07
N GLU A 55 2.12 -2.31 -4.26
CA GLU A 55 1.74 -3.72 -4.44
C GLU A 55 2.94 -4.69 -4.52
N ALA A 56 4.17 -4.23 -4.25
CA ALA A 56 5.35 -5.06 -4.41
C ALA A 56 5.45 -6.14 -3.31
N PRO A 57 5.67 -7.42 -3.63
CA PRO A 57 5.63 -8.50 -2.64
C PRO A 57 6.84 -8.51 -1.68
N ASN A 58 7.96 -7.91 -2.07
CA ASN A 58 9.23 -7.93 -1.33
C ASN A 58 9.71 -6.52 -0.95
N ALA A 59 8.86 -5.51 -1.08
CA ALA A 59 9.20 -4.13 -0.77
C ALA A 59 7.96 -3.40 -0.26
N PHE A 60 8.12 -2.62 0.80
CA PHE A 60 7.03 -1.81 1.32
C PHE A 60 7.12 -0.38 0.82
N GLN A 61 5.96 0.23 0.57
CA GLN A 61 5.86 1.64 0.23
C GLN A 61 4.85 2.29 1.18
N LYS A 62 5.31 3.30 1.92
CA LYS A 62 4.42 4.13 2.73
C LYS A 62 3.46 4.91 1.83
N CYS A 63 2.19 4.96 2.21
CA CYS A 63 1.16 5.75 1.56
C CYS A 63 0.28 6.47 2.58
N SER A 64 -0.35 7.56 2.17
CA SER A 64 -1.29 8.28 3.04
C SER A 64 -2.58 7.49 3.20
N LEU A 65 -3.27 7.65 4.33
CA LEU A 65 -4.61 7.09 4.51
C LEU A 65 -5.59 7.60 3.45
N ASP A 66 -5.45 8.84 2.99
CA ASP A 66 -6.22 9.39 1.85
C ASP A 66 -6.01 8.55 0.57
N THR A 67 -4.78 8.13 0.27
CA THR A 67 -4.49 7.25 -0.87
C THR A 67 -5.17 5.90 -0.68
N VAL A 68 -5.10 5.33 0.53
CA VAL A 68 -5.77 4.05 0.87
C VAL A 68 -7.27 4.17 0.66
N PHE A 69 -7.92 5.22 1.16
CA PHE A 69 -9.37 5.40 1.00
C PHE A 69 -9.77 5.63 -0.45
N LYS A 70 -8.99 6.38 -1.24
CA LYS A 70 -9.21 6.52 -2.69
C LYS A 70 -9.10 5.17 -3.41
N ILE A 71 -8.16 4.31 -3.02
CA ILE A 71 -8.05 2.94 -3.54
C ILE A 71 -9.29 2.12 -3.17
N CYS A 72 -9.74 2.15 -1.91
CA CYS A 72 -10.95 1.46 -1.48
C CYS A 72 -12.19 1.90 -2.27
N HIS A 73 -12.37 3.21 -2.47
CA HIS A 73 -13.45 3.76 -3.28
C HIS A 73 -13.37 3.30 -4.75
N ALA A 74 -12.18 3.35 -5.36
CA ALA A 74 -11.97 2.88 -6.74
C ALA A 74 -12.27 1.38 -6.91
N LEU A 75 -11.94 0.58 -5.89
CA LEU A 75 -12.17 -0.87 -5.87
C LEU A 75 -13.58 -1.26 -5.37
N LYS A 76 -14.38 -0.30 -4.90
CA LYS A 76 -15.72 -0.51 -4.32
C LYS A 76 -15.71 -1.50 -3.15
N ILE A 77 -14.76 -1.33 -2.24
CA ILE A 77 -14.62 -2.10 -1.00
C ILE A 77 -14.62 -1.16 0.21
N GLU A 78 -15.01 -1.69 1.37
CA GLU A 78 -14.86 -0.99 2.64
C GLU A 78 -13.40 -1.06 3.13
N PRO A 79 -12.83 -0.02 3.76
CA PRO A 79 -11.45 -0.03 4.22
C PRO A 79 -11.08 -1.20 5.12
N VAL A 80 -12.02 -1.67 5.96
CA VAL A 80 -11.81 -2.82 6.85
C VAL A 80 -11.39 -4.07 6.08
N GLN A 81 -11.81 -4.22 4.82
CA GLN A 81 -11.49 -5.39 3.99
C GLN A 81 -10.00 -5.51 3.67
N LEU A 82 -9.22 -4.43 3.75
CA LEU A 82 -7.76 -4.46 3.56
C LEU A 82 -7.01 -5.02 4.78
N PHE A 83 -7.71 -5.28 5.89
CA PHE A 83 -7.14 -5.73 7.16
C PHE A 83 -7.75 -7.05 7.65
N LEU A 84 -8.60 -7.69 6.84
CA LEU A 84 -9.17 -9.01 7.10
C LEU A 84 -8.42 -10.08 6.32
N PRO A 85 -8.28 -11.31 6.85
CA PRO A 85 -7.62 -12.40 6.13
C PRO A 85 -8.15 -12.58 4.69
N LEU A 86 -7.23 -12.70 3.73
CA LEU A 86 -7.57 -13.00 2.34
C LEU A 86 -8.08 -14.46 2.20
N PRO A 87 -9.03 -14.72 1.27
CA PRO A 87 -9.49 -16.07 0.93
C PRO A 87 -8.43 -16.94 0.25
#